data_AF-A0AAD0YLT4-F1
#
_entry.id   AF-A0AAD0YLT4-F1
#
_cell.length_a   1.000
_cell.length_b   1.000
_cell.length_c   1.000
_cell.angle_alpha   90.00
_cell.angle_beta   90.00
_cell.angle_gamma   90.00
#
_symmetry.space_group_name_H-M   'P 1'
#
loop_
_entity.id
_entity.type
_entity.pdbx_description
1 polymer ?
#
loop_
_entity_poly.entity_id
_entity_poly.type
_entity_poly.pdbx_seq_one_letter_code
_entity_poly.pdbx_strand_id
1 'polypeptide(L)'
;MQKKPTNKTSTTKKPATPKKRVAKTVKPLPEKPEEIPVNKMFGNQFWKMRSKHGREKLFETPEELWAAACEYFQWVEDNPLQETKVFQHQGAIVTEKVPIMRAMTLRALCFYLNCDESYFRKFKSTITEDKKDFFTVIANIETVIYNQKFEGAAGNLLNANIISRDLGLADKKEVSASVSFLDYLMQSSDDEEKDD
;
A
#
# COMPACT_ATOMS: atom_id res chain seq x y z
N MET A 1 -1.57 -43.01 76.68
CA MET A 1 -2.06 -43.05 75.27
C MET A 1 -1.74 -41.68 74.69
N GLN A 2 -1.02 -41.45 73.59
CA GLN A 2 -0.83 -42.20 72.35
C GLN A 2 0.60 -42.00 71.79
N LYS A 3 0.95 -42.84 70.83
CA LYS A 3 2.30 -43.22 70.37
C LYS A 3 2.89 -42.23 69.36
N LYS A 4 4.21 -42.00 69.44
CA LYS A 4 5.03 -41.56 68.29
C LYS A 4 5.19 -42.71 67.30
N PRO A 5 5.29 -42.41 65.99
CA PRO A 5 6.09 -43.23 65.11
C PRO A 5 7.10 -42.44 64.28
N THR A 6 8.16 -43.15 63.94
CA THR A 6 9.41 -42.78 63.30
C THR A 6 9.37 -42.87 61.77
N ASN A 7 10.05 -41.89 61.17
CA ASN A 7 10.82 -41.84 59.92
C ASN A 7 10.85 -43.05 58.94
N LYS A 8 10.67 -42.78 57.64
CA LYS A 8 11.36 -43.46 56.53
C LYS A 8 11.67 -42.48 55.39
N THR A 9 12.94 -42.50 54.99
CA THR A 9 13.63 -41.72 53.94
C THR A 9 13.16 -42.09 52.52
N SER A 10 13.11 -41.10 51.62
CA SER A 10 13.23 -41.31 50.17
C SER A 10 13.86 -40.09 49.50
N THR A 11 14.67 -40.40 48.49
CA THR A 11 15.80 -39.66 47.92
C THR A 11 15.45 -38.50 46.98
N THR A 12 16.41 -37.57 46.95
CA THR A 12 16.56 -36.33 46.17
C THR A 12 16.25 -36.40 44.67
N LYS A 13 15.47 -35.42 44.16
CA LYS A 13 15.59 -34.89 42.79
C LYS A 13 15.82 -33.38 42.85
N LYS A 14 16.95 -32.93 42.29
CA LYS A 14 17.35 -31.52 42.20
C LYS A 14 16.38 -30.73 41.30
N PRO A 15 16.04 -29.47 41.65
CA PRO A 15 15.11 -28.65 40.90
C PRO A 15 15.74 -28.13 39.59
N ALA A 16 14.99 -28.20 38.50
CA ALA A 16 15.36 -27.67 37.20
C ALA A 16 15.35 -26.13 37.22
N THR A 17 16.50 -25.53 36.94
CA THR A 17 16.65 -24.08 36.76
C THR A 17 15.89 -23.59 35.52
N PRO A 18 15.04 -22.55 35.64
CA PRO A 18 14.38 -21.95 34.49
C PRO A 18 15.39 -21.16 33.64
N LYS A 19 15.39 -21.41 32.34
CA LYS A 19 16.24 -20.73 31.35
C LYS A 19 15.88 -19.24 31.31
N LYS A 20 16.82 -18.35 31.69
CA LYS A 20 16.70 -16.90 31.50
C LYS A 20 16.52 -16.60 30.01
N ARG A 21 15.37 -16.02 29.66
CA ARG A 21 15.13 -15.40 28.35
C ARG A 21 15.98 -14.14 28.28
N VAL A 22 17.02 -14.15 27.44
CA VAL A 22 17.87 -12.98 27.22
C VAL A 22 16.99 -11.90 26.57
N ALA A 23 16.75 -10.81 27.31
CA ALA A 23 16.09 -9.64 26.78
C ALA A 23 16.96 -9.03 25.67
N LYS A 24 16.48 -9.03 24.43
CA LYS A 24 17.05 -8.17 23.39
C LYS A 24 16.76 -6.73 23.82
N THR A 25 17.80 -5.99 24.15
CA THR A 25 17.76 -4.54 24.36
C THR A 25 17.25 -3.88 23.09
N VAL A 26 15.98 -3.49 23.10
CA VAL A 26 15.41 -2.59 22.09
C VAL A 26 16.07 -1.23 22.34
N LYS A 27 16.80 -0.72 21.34
CA LYS A 27 17.36 0.64 21.41
C LYS A 27 16.21 1.63 21.64
N PRO A 28 16.34 2.60 22.55
CA PRO A 28 15.29 3.60 22.78
C PRO A 28 14.99 4.35 21.48
N LEU A 29 13.69 4.54 21.21
CA LEU A 29 13.22 5.38 20.12
C LEU A 29 13.64 6.83 20.42
N PRO A 30 14.23 7.57 19.47
CA PRO A 30 14.67 8.94 19.74
C PRO A 30 13.48 9.86 20.08
N GLU A 31 13.59 10.55 21.21
CA GLU A 31 12.56 11.41 21.84
C GLU A 31 12.44 12.83 21.25
N LYS A 32 12.91 13.08 20.02
CA LYS A 32 12.76 14.39 19.40
C LYS A 32 12.23 14.24 17.97
N PRO A 33 11.15 14.92 17.58
CA PRO A 33 10.79 15.00 16.17
C PRO A 33 11.95 15.71 15.47
N GLU A 34 12.78 14.93 14.76
CA GLU A 34 13.80 15.49 13.88
C GLU A 34 13.06 16.39 12.87
N GLU A 35 13.35 17.68 12.92
CA GLU A 35 12.88 18.61 11.91
C GLU A 35 13.38 18.12 10.56
N ILE A 36 12.45 17.71 9.70
CA ILE A 36 12.78 17.12 8.41
C ILE A 36 13.45 18.21 7.56
N PRO A 37 14.74 18.07 7.20
CA PRO A 37 15.33 18.95 6.21
C PRO A 37 14.64 18.67 4.87
N VAL A 38 14.22 19.74 4.21
CA VAL A 38 13.32 19.78 3.04
C VAL A 38 13.83 18.95 1.84
N ASN A 39 15.08 18.48 1.85
CA ASN A 39 15.65 17.75 0.73
C ASN A 39 16.61 16.64 1.16
N LYS A 40 16.08 15.58 1.76
CA LYS A 40 16.80 14.31 1.93
C LYS A 40 16.15 13.30 1.01
N MET A 41 16.83 12.91 -0.08
CA MET A 41 16.40 11.79 -0.92
C MET A 41 16.41 10.51 -0.06
N PHE A 42 15.25 10.07 0.40
CA PHE A 42 15.14 8.83 1.17
C PHE A 42 15.18 7.58 0.27
N GLY A 43 15.24 7.76 -1.05
CA GLY A 43 15.18 6.67 -2.02
C GLY A 43 13.96 5.79 -1.74
N ASN A 44 14.20 4.53 -1.43
CA ASN A 44 13.12 3.56 -1.13
C ASN A 44 12.65 3.60 0.33
N GLN A 45 13.24 4.43 1.20
CA GLN A 45 12.90 4.53 2.62
C GLN A 45 11.72 5.47 2.88
N PHE A 46 10.65 5.33 2.10
CA PHE A 46 9.47 6.19 2.17
C PHE A 46 8.80 6.17 3.56
N TRP A 47 8.98 5.11 4.35
CA TRP A 47 8.45 4.99 5.71
C TRP A 47 9.07 5.96 6.73
N LYS A 48 10.19 6.61 6.40
CA LYS A 48 10.81 7.65 7.24
C LYS A 48 10.22 9.04 7.00
N MET A 49 9.44 9.19 5.93
CA MET A 49 8.76 10.42 5.62
C MET A 49 7.49 10.55 6.45
N ARG A 50 7.31 11.71 7.07
CA ARG A 50 6.10 12.06 7.81
C ARG A 50 5.90 13.56 7.71
N SER A 51 4.72 14.02 7.33
CA SER A 51 4.41 15.45 7.41
C SER A 51 4.43 15.92 8.88
N LYS A 52 4.74 17.20 9.11
CA LYS A 52 4.78 17.79 10.46
C LYS A 52 3.39 17.88 11.10
N HIS A 53 2.32 17.76 10.33
CA HIS A 53 0.95 17.86 10.81
C HIS A 53 0.53 16.57 11.56
N GLY A 54 0.47 16.64 12.88
CA GLY A 54 -0.04 15.59 13.77
C GLY A 54 -1.38 15.96 14.41
N ARG A 55 -2.26 14.96 14.65
CA ARG A 55 -3.63 15.06 15.23
C ARG A 55 -3.74 16.06 16.38
N GLU A 56 -4.77 16.93 16.45
CA GLU A 56 -6.16 16.59 16.83
C GLU A 56 -7.27 17.05 15.84
N LYS A 57 -6.99 18.01 14.95
CA LYS A 57 -7.74 18.24 13.70
C LYS A 57 -6.70 18.30 12.60
N LEU A 58 -6.69 17.29 11.71
CA LEU A 58 -5.67 17.20 10.66
C LEU A 58 -5.70 18.40 9.70
N PHE A 59 -6.89 18.93 9.41
CA PHE A 59 -7.08 20.11 8.56
C PHE A 59 -8.29 20.91 9.07
N GLU A 60 -8.13 22.23 9.17
CA GLU A 60 -9.21 23.15 9.54
C GLU A 60 -9.91 23.68 8.29
N THR A 61 -9.18 23.87 7.18
CA THR A 61 -9.74 24.34 5.92
C THR A 61 -9.45 23.39 4.73
N PRO A 62 -10.29 23.43 3.67
CA PRO A 62 -10.05 22.66 2.45
C PRO A 62 -8.71 23.00 1.77
N GLU A 63 -8.28 24.25 1.87
CA GLU A 63 -7.03 24.75 1.27
C GLU A 63 -5.81 24.13 1.96
N GLU A 64 -5.85 23.94 3.28
CA GLU A 64 -4.77 23.26 4.02
C GLU A 64 -4.63 21.80 3.58
N LEU A 65 -5.76 21.11 3.37
CA LEU A 65 -5.75 19.73 2.85
C LEU A 65 -5.15 19.68 1.45
N TRP A 66 -5.51 20.65 0.58
CA TRP A 66 -4.95 20.73 -0.76
C TRP A 66 -3.44 21.02 -0.73
N ALA A 67 -3.00 22.00 0.07
CA ALA A 67 -1.60 22.35 0.20
C ALA A 67 -0.76 21.16 0.69
N ALA A 68 -1.23 20.44 1.71
CA ALA A 68 -0.55 19.25 2.20
C ALA A 68 -0.54 18.09 1.19
N ALA A 69 -1.57 17.98 0.35
CA ALA A 69 -1.57 17.05 -0.78
C ALA A 69 -0.56 17.45 -1.86
N CYS A 70 -0.44 18.74 -2.18
CA CYS A 70 0.57 19.26 -3.10
C CYS A 70 2.00 19.01 -2.60
N GLU A 71 2.27 19.15 -1.29
CA GLU A 71 3.56 18.77 -0.71
C GLU A 71 3.90 17.30 -0.95
N TYR A 72 2.92 16.41 -0.79
CA TYR A 72 3.09 15.00 -1.11
C TYR A 72 3.34 14.78 -2.61
N PHE A 73 2.63 15.47 -3.50
CA PHE A 73 2.83 15.36 -4.94
C PHE A 73 4.25 15.77 -5.34
N GLN A 74 4.72 16.92 -4.84
CA GLN A 74 6.07 17.40 -5.07
C GLN A 74 7.10 16.40 -4.53
N TRP A 75 6.85 15.84 -3.34
CA TRP A 75 7.74 14.82 -2.78
C TRP A 75 7.87 13.59 -3.67
N VAL A 76 6.77 13.14 -4.29
CA VAL A 76 6.79 11.99 -5.22
C VAL A 76 7.66 12.30 -6.44
N GLU A 77 7.59 13.51 -6.98
CA GLU A 77 8.41 13.96 -8.11
C GLU A 77 9.89 14.07 -7.73
N ASP A 78 10.20 14.65 -6.58
CA ASP A 78 11.57 14.84 -6.09
C ASP A 78 12.24 13.52 -5.66
N ASN A 79 11.46 12.45 -5.46
CA ASN A 79 11.94 11.17 -4.96
C ASN A 79 11.60 9.99 -5.90
N PRO A 80 12.13 9.99 -7.15
CA PRO A 80 11.93 8.87 -8.06
C PRO A 80 12.55 7.59 -7.50
N LEU A 81 12.00 6.45 -7.91
CA LEU A 81 12.61 5.15 -7.67
C LEU A 81 13.93 5.09 -8.44
N GLN A 82 14.90 4.32 -7.94
CA GLN A 82 16.22 4.22 -8.58
C GLN A 82 16.40 2.79 -9.10
N GLU A 83 16.51 2.64 -10.41
CA GLU A 83 16.87 1.39 -11.06
C GLU A 83 18.37 1.38 -11.36
N THR A 84 19.06 0.30 -10.99
CA THR A 84 20.47 0.14 -11.36
C THR A 84 20.55 -0.52 -12.73
N LYS A 85 21.01 0.21 -13.74
CA LYS A 85 21.30 -0.31 -15.06
C LYS A 85 22.78 -0.63 -15.20
N VAL A 86 23.07 -1.77 -15.82
CA VAL A 86 24.42 -2.25 -16.07
C VAL A 86 24.73 -2.05 -17.54
N PHE A 87 25.75 -1.24 -17.84
CA PHE A 87 26.25 -0.97 -19.17
C PHE A 87 27.61 -1.64 -19.34
N GLN A 88 27.88 -2.19 -20.52
CA GLN A 88 29.20 -2.68 -20.88
C GLN A 88 29.75 -1.80 -21.99
N HIS A 89 30.91 -1.21 -21.75
CA HIS A 89 31.61 -0.42 -22.76
C HIS A 89 33.10 -0.78 -22.72
N GLN A 90 33.62 -1.27 -23.85
CA GLN A 90 35.03 -1.65 -24.01
C GLN A 90 35.55 -2.64 -22.96
N GLY A 91 34.74 -3.64 -22.59
CA GLY A 91 35.11 -4.66 -21.61
C GLY A 91 35.04 -4.22 -20.14
N ALA A 92 34.69 -2.96 -19.86
CA ALA A 92 34.40 -2.47 -18.52
C ALA A 92 32.88 -2.48 -18.25
N ILE A 93 32.50 -2.97 -17.06
CA ILE A 93 31.12 -2.95 -16.57
C ILE A 93 30.93 -1.65 -15.79
N VAL A 94 30.03 -0.79 -16.26
CA VAL A 94 29.63 0.46 -15.61
C VAL A 94 28.20 0.29 -15.11
N THR A 95 27.97 0.52 -13.82
CA THR A 95 26.63 0.52 -13.24
C THR A 95 26.20 1.95 -12.96
N GLU A 96 25.06 2.35 -13.49
CA GLU A 96 24.49 3.68 -13.29
C GLU A 96 23.06 3.56 -12.75
N LYS A 97 22.66 4.51 -11.89
CA LYS A 97 21.30 4.56 -11.34
C LYS A 97 20.46 5.51 -12.19
N VAL A 98 19.39 4.96 -12.76
CA VAL A 98 18.45 5.71 -13.57
C VAL A 98 17.17 5.93 -12.75
N PRO A 99 16.66 7.17 -12.69
CA PRO A 99 15.40 7.45 -12.02
C PRO A 99 14.22 6.85 -12.79
N ILE A 100 13.32 6.20 -12.07
CA ILE A 100 12.03 5.69 -12.55
C ILE A 100 10.91 6.41 -11.80
N MET A 101 9.84 6.70 -12.51
CA MET A 101 8.62 7.30 -11.96
C MET A 101 8.07 6.50 -10.77
N ARG A 102 7.70 7.22 -9.71
CA ARG A 102 7.00 6.65 -8.56
C ARG A 102 5.49 6.83 -8.75
N ALA A 103 4.74 5.73 -8.69
CA ALA A 103 3.28 5.79 -8.75
C ALA A 103 2.70 6.46 -7.49
N MET A 104 1.82 7.44 -7.67
CA MET A 104 1.09 8.04 -6.56
C MET A 104 -0.02 7.09 -6.08
N THR A 105 -0.24 7.01 -4.77
CA THR A 105 -1.39 6.28 -4.21
C THR A 105 -2.04 7.05 -3.09
N LEU A 106 -3.36 6.90 -2.94
CA LEU A 106 -4.10 7.49 -1.83
C LEU A 106 -3.58 6.97 -0.48
N ARG A 107 -3.18 5.69 -0.41
CA ARG A 107 -2.62 5.09 0.80
C ARG A 107 -1.31 5.75 1.21
N ALA A 108 -0.42 6.02 0.24
CA ALA A 108 0.83 6.70 0.49
C ALA A 108 0.62 8.17 0.88
N LEU A 109 -0.36 8.85 0.28
CA LEU A 109 -0.78 10.18 0.72
C LEU A 109 -1.27 10.12 2.18
N CYS A 110 -2.16 9.18 2.52
CA CYS A 110 -2.64 9.02 3.90
C CYS A 110 -1.48 8.80 4.88
N PHE A 111 -0.54 7.92 4.51
CA PHE A 111 0.66 7.67 5.31
C PHE A 111 1.52 8.93 5.47
N TYR A 112 1.71 9.70 4.38
CA TYR A 112 2.47 10.95 4.39
C TYR A 112 1.83 12.00 5.31
N LEU A 113 0.51 12.14 5.24
CA LEU A 113 -0.29 13.03 6.10
C LEU A 113 -0.49 12.47 7.52
N ASN A 114 0.07 11.31 7.83
CA ASN A 114 -0.10 10.63 9.12
C ASN A 114 -1.59 10.40 9.49
N CYS A 115 -2.40 10.06 8.48
CA CYS A 115 -3.81 9.68 8.63
C CYS A 115 -4.05 8.24 8.16
N ASP A 116 -5.19 7.67 8.58
CA ASP A 116 -5.60 6.32 8.19
C ASP A 116 -6.45 6.36 6.90
N GLU A 117 -6.49 5.29 6.10
CA GLU A 117 -7.39 5.22 4.92
C GLU A 117 -8.86 5.42 5.28
N SER A 118 -9.26 5.02 6.50
CA SER A 118 -10.60 5.23 7.01
C SER A 118 -10.89 6.70 7.29
N TYR A 119 -9.87 7.56 7.40
CA TYR A 119 -10.03 8.99 7.65
C TYR A 119 -10.87 9.63 6.55
N PHE A 120 -10.48 9.49 5.28
CA PHE A 120 -11.22 10.08 4.17
C PHE A 120 -12.65 9.55 4.06
N ARG A 121 -12.87 8.25 4.31
CA ARG A 121 -14.22 7.65 4.31
C ARG A 121 -15.11 8.24 5.40
N LYS A 122 -14.60 8.30 6.64
CA LYS A 122 -15.32 8.87 7.79
C LYS A 122 -15.54 10.37 7.60
N PHE A 123 -14.53 11.07 7.10
CA PHE A 123 -14.60 12.49 6.80
C PHE A 123 -15.68 12.78 5.75
N LYS A 124 -15.69 12.05 4.62
CA LYS A 124 -16.79 12.08 3.63
C LYS A 124 -18.16 11.86 4.27
N SER A 125 -18.30 10.91 5.22
CA SER A 125 -19.59 10.64 5.89
C SER A 125 -20.03 11.68 6.95
N THR A 126 -19.10 12.51 7.44
CA THR A 126 -19.35 13.49 8.51
C THR A 126 -19.58 14.90 7.95
N ILE A 127 -19.36 15.11 6.64
CA ILE A 127 -19.52 16.41 6.00
C ILE A 127 -21.01 16.77 5.91
N THR A 128 -21.34 17.93 6.50
CA THR A 128 -22.63 18.62 6.40
C THR A 128 -22.58 19.61 5.23
N GLU A 129 -23.72 20.17 4.76
CA GLU A 129 -23.80 20.99 3.53
C GLU A 129 -22.83 22.19 3.49
N ASP A 130 -22.43 22.68 4.66
CA ASP A 130 -21.48 23.76 4.94
C ASP A 130 -20.00 23.39 4.68
N LYS A 131 -19.68 22.12 4.40
CA LYS A 131 -18.31 21.64 4.11
C LYS A 131 -18.15 21.00 2.73
N LYS A 132 -18.98 21.38 1.76
CA LYS A 132 -18.91 20.90 0.36
C LYS A 132 -17.53 21.11 -0.28
N ASP A 133 -16.81 22.15 0.10
CA ASP A 133 -15.48 22.46 -0.46
C ASP A 133 -14.45 21.37 -0.19
N PHE A 134 -14.54 20.67 0.95
CA PHE A 134 -13.69 19.52 1.24
C PHE A 134 -13.94 18.34 0.29
N PHE A 135 -15.18 18.11 -0.14
CA PHE A 135 -15.46 17.06 -1.12
C PHE A 135 -14.80 17.37 -2.46
N THR A 136 -14.87 18.62 -2.89
CA THR A 136 -14.22 19.08 -4.13
C THR A 136 -12.72 18.89 -4.05
N VAL A 137 -12.08 19.27 -2.94
CA VAL A 137 -10.64 19.07 -2.75
C VAL A 137 -10.25 17.60 -2.75
N ILE A 138 -11.00 16.74 -2.05
CA ILE A 138 -10.71 15.30 -2.05
C ILE A 138 -10.89 14.70 -3.45
N ALA A 139 -11.94 15.09 -4.18
CA ALA A 139 -12.14 14.65 -5.55
C ALA A 139 -10.98 15.09 -6.45
N ASN A 140 -10.51 16.34 -6.33
CA ASN A 140 -9.35 16.83 -7.06
C ASN A 140 -8.08 16.04 -6.75
N ILE A 141 -7.84 15.71 -5.48
CA ILE A 141 -6.72 14.86 -5.06
C ILE A 141 -6.83 13.46 -5.70
N GLU A 142 -8.02 12.85 -5.65
CA GLU A 142 -8.29 11.55 -6.28
C GLU A 142 -8.05 11.60 -7.79
N THR A 143 -8.48 12.68 -8.47
CA THR A 143 -8.26 12.92 -9.90
C THR A 143 -6.78 13.08 -10.24
N VAL A 144 -6.01 13.86 -9.47
CA VAL A 144 -4.57 14.03 -9.71
C VAL A 144 -3.84 12.69 -9.59
N ILE A 145 -4.11 11.93 -8.53
CA ILE A 145 -3.50 10.61 -8.32
C ILE A 145 -3.90 9.63 -9.43
N TYR A 146 -5.14 9.67 -9.89
CA TYR A 146 -5.61 8.87 -11.01
C TYR A 146 -4.86 9.21 -12.30
N ASN A 147 -4.84 10.50 -12.68
CA ASN A 147 -4.22 10.97 -13.92
C ASN A 147 -2.72 10.70 -13.94
N GLN A 148 -2.01 10.96 -12.84
CA GLN A 148 -0.57 10.68 -12.75
C GLN A 148 -0.24 9.23 -13.05
N LYS A 149 -1.02 8.29 -12.50
CA LYS A 149 -0.85 6.86 -12.78
C LYS A 149 -1.22 6.50 -14.22
N PHE A 150 -2.36 7.02 -14.69
CA PHE A 150 -2.86 6.75 -16.03
C PHE A 150 -1.87 7.22 -17.11
N GLU A 151 -1.44 8.47 -17.02
CA GLU A 151 -0.45 9.07 -17.93
C GLU A 151 0.91 8.39 -17.81
N GLY A 152 1.35 8.07 -16.58
CA GLY A 152 2.58 7.32 -16.37
C GLY A 152 2.56 5.92 -17.00
N ALA A 153 1.43 5.23 -16.94
CA ALA A 153 1.25 3.94 -17.61
C ALA A 153 1.18 4.09 -19.14
N ALA A 154 0.47 5.10 -19.63
CA ALA A 154 0.37 5.40 -21.06
C ALA A 154 1.74 5.78 -21.67
N GLY A 155 2.58 6.48 -20.89
CA GLY A 155 3.95 6.85 -21.26
C GLY A 155 4.99 5.74 -21.04
N ASN A 156 4.59 4.52 -20.69
CA ASN A 156 5.48 3.39 -20.38
C ASN A 156 6.50 3.67 -19.24
N LEU A 157 6.18 4.61 -18.35
CA LEU A 157 6.96 4.93 -17.16
C LEU A 157 6.54 4.08 -15.95
N LEU A 158 5.27 3.63 -15.96
CA LEU A 158 4.70 2.71 -14.98
C LEU A 158 4.23 1.44 -15.68
N ASN A 159 4.23 0.33 -14.95
CA ASN A 159 3.77 -0.95 -15.49
C ASN A 159 2.25 -0.91 -15.76
N ALA A 160 1.86 -0.89 -17.04
CA ALA A 160 0.48 -0.77 -17.47
C ALA A 160 -0.45 -1.85 -16.89
N ASN A 161 0.03 -3.09 -16.72
CA ASN A 161 -0.76 -4.19 -16.16
C ASN A 161 -1.06 -4.02 -14.67
N ILE A 162 -0.14 -3.45 -13.90
CA ILE A 162 -0.36 -3.15 -12.48
C ILE A 162 -1.31 -1.96 -12.35
N ILE A 163 -1.07 -0.91 -13.14
CA ILE A 163 -1.87 0.31 -13.09
C ILE A 163 -3.31 0.09 -13.58
N SER A 164 -3.52 -0.69 -14.66
CA SER A 164 -4.88 -1.00 -15.14
C SER A 164 -5.73 -1.69 -14.07
N ARG A 165 -5.12 -2.61 -13.31
CA ARG A 165 -5.76 -3.29 -12.18
C ARG A 165 -6.03 -2.36 -10.99
N ASP A 166 -5.10 -1.47 -10.67
CA ASP A 166 -5.25 -0.50 -9.57
C ASP A 166 -6.30 0.59 -9.89
N LEU A 167 -6.38 1.04 -11.14
CA LEU A 167 -7.38 2.01 -11.61
C LEU A 167 -8.75 1.38 -11.91
N GLY A 168 -8.84 0.04 -11.95
CA GLY A 168 -10.06 -0.67 -12.30
C GLY A 168 -10.44 -0.59 -13.78
N LEU A 169 -9.45 -0.40 -14.67
CA LEU A 169 -9.66 -0.44 -16.12
C LEU A 169 -9.92 -1.90 -16.52
N ALA A 170 -11.08 -2.14 -17.15
CA ALA A 170 -11.51 -3.46 -17.58
C ALA A 170 -11.50 -3.57 -19.11
N ASP A 171 -11.06 -4.72 -19.61
CA ASP A 171 -11.15 -5.03 -21.04
C ASP A 171 -12.59 -5.32 -21.44
N LYS A 172 -13.10 -4.57 -22.41
CA LYS A 172 -14.36 -4.90 -23.06
C LYS A 172 -14.11 -6.06 -24.02
N LYS A 173 -14.72 -7.22 -23.75
CA LYS A 173 -14.73 -8.37 -24.68
C LYS A 173 -16.07 -8.41 -25.41
N GLU A 174 -16.03 -8.30 -26.73
CA GLU A 174 -17.18 -8.61 -27.57
C GLU A 174 -17.12 -10.08 -27.96
N VAL A 175 -18.18 -10.83 -27.65
CA VAL A 175 -18.31 -12.23 -28.03
C VAL A 175 -19.37 -12.30 -29.12
N SER A 176 -18.94 -12.44 -30.37
CA SER A 176 -19.84 -12.72 -31.49
C SER A 176 -20.01 -14.24 -31.61
N ALA A 177 -21.16 -14.75 -31.17
CA ALA A 177 -21.55 -16.13 -31.46
C ALA A 177 -22.40 -16.15 -32.73
N SER A 178 -21.88 -16.75 -33.80
CA SER A 178 -22.69 -17.11 -34.97
C SER A 178 -23.30 -18.48 -34.72
N VAL A 179 -24.57 -18.54 -34.32
CA VAL A 179 -25.30 -19.81 -34.26
C VAL A 179 -25.77 -20.11 -35.67
N SER A 180 -25.18 -21.13 -36.29
CA SER A 180 -25.67 -21.66 -37.56
C SER A 180 -26.99 -22.38 -37.30
N PHE A 181 -28.05 -22.00 -38.03
CA PHE A 181 -29.35 -22.66 -37.93
C PHE A 181 -29.26 -24.17 -38.26
N LEU A 182 -28.28 -24.57 -39.08
CA LEU A 182 -28.00 -25.97 -39.40
C LEU A 182 -27.43 -26.75 -38.20
N ASP A 183 -26.64 -26.11 -37.32
CA ASP A 183 -26.08 -26.78 -36.14
C ASP A 183 -27.19 -27.09 -35.12
N TYR A 184 -28.19 -26.22 -35.01
CA TYR A 184 -29.37 -26.45 -34.17
C TYR A 184 -30.21 -27.62 -34.68
N LEU A 185 -30.38 -27.73 -36.01
CA LEU A 185 -31.16 -28.81 -36.62
C LEU A 185 -30.48 -30.17 -36.49
N MET A 186 -29.15 -30.24 -36.65
CA MET A 186 -28.40 -31.48 -36.45
C MET A 186 -28.46 -31.95 -34.99
N GLN A 187 -28.33 -31.04 -34.01
CA GLN A 187 -28.44 -31.39 -32.59
C GLN A 187 -29.83 -31.89 -32.20
N SER A 188 -30.89 -31.35 -32.82
CA SER A 188 -32.27 -31.82 -32.56
C SER A 188 -32.62 -33.17 -33.19
N SER A 189 -31.80 -33.66 -34.13
CA SER A 189 -32.03 -34.94 -34.81
C SER A 189 -31.36 -36.12 -34.09
N ASP A 190 -30.28 -35.88 -33.34
CA ASP A 190 -29.53 -36.91 -32.62
C ASP A 190 -30.18 -37.32 -31.27
N ASP A 191 -31.13 -36.52 -30.75
CA ASP A 191 -31.81 -36.79 -29.48
C ASP A 191 -33.02 -37.74 -29.61
N GLU A 192 -33.46 -38.08 -30.84
CA GLU A 192 -34.59 -38.99 -31.07
C GLU A 192 -34.18 -40.47 -31.30
N GLU A 193 -32.88 -40.81 -31.28
CA GLU A 193 -32.40 -42.19 -31.53
C GLU A 193 -32.00 -42.99 -30.27
N LYS A 194 -32.35 -42.51 -29.05
CA LYS A 194 -32.03 -43.21 -27.80
C LYS A 194 -33.24 -43.58 -26.97
N ASP A 195 -34.22 -44.22 -27.59
CA ASP A 195 -35.22 -45.02 -26.87
C ASP A 195 -35.57 -46.25 -27.73
N ASP A 196 -34.75 -47.31 -27.63
CA ASP A 196 -35.12 -48.71 -27.89
C ASP A 196 -34.11 -49.68 -27.24
#